data_AF-S3ZS98-F1
#
_entry.id   AF-S3ZS98-F1
#
_cell.length_a   1.000
_cell.length_b   1.000
_cell.length_c   1.000
_cell.angle_alpha   90.00
_cell.angle_beta   90.00
_cell.angle_gamma   90.00
#
_symmetry.space_group_name_H-M   'P 1'
#
loop_
_entity.id
_entity.type
_entity.pdbx_description
1 polymer ?
#
loop_
_entity_poly.entity_id
_entity_poly.type
_entity_poly.pdbx_seq_one_letter_code
_entity_poly.pdbx_strand_id
1 'polypeptide(L)'
;MSELDRDEQQPDQRGQRDQSDQREQREQPDASSTGASLRASHAARARSAASRAAAVSRYVERRRAEPADEEVAWKAAHAARVSAQAVAVLSESDPAPAADSRCARNASASAAQAARMGRTHDGDSEAAVAACRAALTASQAAAAAAKAGELGANPALNAAADEAEAAAVAAAVAAGWMRPGEDAPQVPTGMRSTELMHMLHL
;
A
#
# COMPACT_ATOMS: atom_id res chain seq x y z
N MET A 1 11.67 52.70 -69.21
CA MET A 1 11.57 51.27 -69.55
C MET A 1 12.93 50.69 -69.23
N SER A 2 13.19 49.91 -68.19
CA SER A 2 12.39 49.13 -67.24
C SER A 2 13.39 48.76 -66.10
N GLU A 3 13.02 48.80 -64.82
CA GLU A 3 12.67 47.61 -64.00
C GLU A 3 13.79 46.54 -63.99
N LEU A 4 14.33 46.03 -62.87
CA LEU A 4 13.80 45.80 -61.54
C LEU A 4 14.93 45.61 -60.51
N ASP A 5 14.61 46.00 -59.27
CA ASP A 5 15.12 45.52 -57.99
C ASP A 5 15.41 44.01 -57.92
N ARG A 6 16.48 43.65 -57.21
CA ARG A 6 16.56 42.42 -56.42
C ARG A 6 17.32 42.68 -55.13
N ASP A 7 16.60 43.22 -54.15
CA ASP A 7 16.83 42.93 -52.73
C ASP A 7 16.28 41.53 -52.45
N GLU A 8 17.13 40.52 -52.33
CA GLU A 8 16.76 39.24 -51.73
C GLU A 8 16.87 39.33 -50.21
N GLN A 9 15.72 39.55 -49.59
CA GLN A 9 15.49 39.52 -48.15
C GLN A 9 15.87 38.15 -47.57
N GLN A 10 16.72 38.16 -46.54
CA GLN A 10 16.94 37.02 -45.67
C GLN A 10 15.67 36.73 -44.86
N PRO A 11 15.15 35.49 -44.85
CA PRO A 11 13.98 35.17 -44.05
C PRO A 11 14.32 35.09 -42.55
N ASP A 12 13.44 35.74 -41.79
CA ASP A 12 13.38 35.84 -40.33
C ASP A 12 13.46 34.47 -39.62
N GLN A 13 14.57 34.19 -38.93
CA GLN A 13 14.74 33.00 -38.07
C GLN A 13 14.17 33.20 -36.65
N ARG A 14 13.35 34.22 -36.41
CA ARG A 14 12.81 34.51 -35.06
C ARG A 14 11.54 33.74 -34.70
N GLY A 15 10.86 33.13 -35.68
CA GLY A 15 9.57 32.45 -35.45
C GLY A 15 9.66 30.96 -35.05
N GLN A 16 10.85 30.36 -35.02
CA GLN A 16 11.00 28.91 -34.76
C GLN A 16 11.35 28.57 -33.30
N ARG A 17 11.93 29.50 -32.52
CA ARG A 17 12.32 29.22 -31.13
C ARG A 17 11.14 29.12 -30.16
N ASP A 18 10.09 29.93 -30.38
CA ASP A 18 8.91 29.96 -29.51
C ASP A 18 7.98 28.74 -29.64
N GLN A 19 8.11 27.98 -30.72
CA GLN A 19 7.29 26.77 -30.95
C GLN A 19 7.95 25.49 -30.42
N SER A 20 9.29 25.46 -30.35
CA SER A 20 10.05 24.37 -29.70
C SER A 20 9.85 24.37 -28.18
N ASP A 21 9.86 25.54 -27.54
CA ASP A 21 9.67 25.64 -26.09
C ASP A 21 8.23 25.31 -25.64
N GLN A 22 7.23 25.51 -26.51
CA GLN A 22 5.83 25.17 -26.21
C GLN A 22 5.44 23.72 -26.52
N ARG A 23 6.20 23.02 -27.38
CA ARG A 23 5.99 21.58 -27.64
C ARG A 23 6.66 20.70 -26.60
N GLU A 24 7.78 21.12 -26.01
CA GLU A 24 8.45 20.37 -24.94
C GLU A 24 7.73 20.47 -23.58
N GLN A 25 6.84 21.44 -23.38
CA GLN A 25 6.01 21.56 -22.18
C GLN A 25 4.74 20.68 -22.19
N ARG A 26 4.39 20.03 -23.30
CA ARG A 26 3.10 19.31 -23.44
C ARG A 26 3.11 17.81 -23.17
N GLU A 27 4.26 17.19 -22.88
CA GLU A 27 4.33 15.72 -22.71
C GLU A 27 5.24 15.23 -21.57
N GLN A 28 5.39 16.01 -20.50
CA GLN A 28 5.78 15.41 -19.22
C GLN A 28 4.50 15.04 -18.47
N PRO A 29 4.18 13.75 -18.29
CA PRO A 29 3.11 13.37 -17.37
C PRO A 29 3.47 13.96 -16.01
N ASP A 30 2.60 14.87 -15.55
CA ASP A 30 2.82 15.71 -14.39
C ASP A 30 3.36 14.86 -13.23
N ALA A 31 4.59 15.13 -12.77
CA ALA A 31 5.24 14.32 -11.74
C ALA A 31 4.36 14.21 -10.47
N SER A 32 3.49 15.20 -10.26
CA SER A 32 2.43 15.22 -9.25
C SER A 32 1.36 14.13 -9.45
N SER A 33 0.93 13.88 -10.69
CA SER A 33 -0.06 12.83 -11.05
C SER A 33 0.49 11.41 -10.86
N THR A 34 1.77 11.21 -11.15
CA THR A 34 2.45 9.92 -10.94
C THR A 34 2.65 9.66 -9.44
N GLY A 35 3.06 10.68 -8.67
CA GLY A 35 3.20 10.59 -7.22
C GLY A 35 1.88 10.29 -6.49
N ALA A 36 0.79 10.95 -6.89
CA ALA A 36 -0.55 10.70 -6.35
C ALA A 36 -1.04 9.27 -6.66
N SER A 37 -0.78 8.77 -7.86
CA SER A 37 -1.13 7.40 -8.27
C SER A 37 -0.36 6.35 -7.45
N LEU A 38 0.95 6.58 -7.23
CA LEU A 38 1.77 5.71 -6.38
C LEU A 38 1.28 5.70 -4.95
N ARG A 39 0.99 6.88 -4.37
CA ARG A 39 0.43 6.97 -3.02
C ARG A 39 -0.90 6.23 -2.92
N ALA A 40 -1.78 6.37 -3.90
CA ALA A 40 -3.06 5.67 -3.94
C ALA A 40 -2.88 4.14 -3.95
N SER A 41 -1.95 3.61 -4.76
CA SER A 41 -1.62 2.17 -4.80
C SER A 41 -1.07 1.68 -3.45
N HIS A 42 -0.06 2.37 -2.88
CA HIS A 42 0.50 2.00 -1.56
C HIS A 42 -0.56 2.04 -0.46
N ALA A 43 -1.42 3.06 -0.47
CA ALA A 43 -2.51 3.20 0.48
C ALA A 43 -3.55 2.07 0.33
N ALA A 44 -3.91 1.70 -0.90
CA ALA A 44 -4.82 0.60 -1.18
C ALA A 44 -4.26 -0.73 -0.66
N ARG A 45 -2.98 -1.01 -0.95
CA ARG A 45 -2.28 -2.21 -0.46
C ARG A 45 -2.22 -2.25 1.08
N ALA A 46 -1.89 -1.13 1.72
CA ALA A 46 -1.86 -1.02 3.18
C ALA A 46 -3.24 -1.30 3.80
N ARG A 47 -4.30 -0.71 3.23
CA ARG A 47 -5.69 -0.93 3.67
C ARG A 47 -6.13 -2.38 3.47
N SER A 48 -5.79 -3.01 2.34
CA SER A 48 -6.06 -4.43 2.09
C SER A 48 -5.40 -5.33 3.14
N ALA A 49 -4.11 -5.10 3.42
CA ALA A 49 -3.38 -5.86 4.42
C ALA A 49 -3.98 -5.70 5.83
N ALA A 50 -4.30 -4.46 6.23
CA ALA A 50 -4.96 -4.19 7.51
C ALA A 50 -6.33 -4.87 7.59
N SER A 51 -7.08 -4.85 6.49
CA SER A 51 -8.39 -5.49 6.39
C SER A 51 -8.32 -6.99 6.61
N ARG A 52 -7.34 -7.64 5.97
CA ARG A 52 -7.06 -9.06 6.13
C ARG A 52 -6.61 -9.40 7.55
N ALA A 53 -5.75 -8.59 8.16
CA ALA A 53 -5.31 -8.79 9.54
C ALA A 53 -6.49 -8.72 10.53
N ALA A 54 -7.38 -7.73 10.36
CA ALA A 54 -8.56 -7.54 11.19
C ALA A 54 -9.56 -8.70 11.03
N ALA A 55 -9.76 -9.18 9.81
CA ALA A 55 -10.62 -10.33 9.54
C ALA A 55 -10.10 -11.62 10.19
N VAL A 56 -8.79 -11.90 10.11
CA VAL A 56 -8.18 -13.05 10.81
C VAL A 56 -8.34 -12.92 12.32
N SER A 57 -8.10 -11.74 12.90
CA SER A 57 -8.31 -11.51 14.32
C SER A 57 -9.76 -11.80 14.74
N ARG A 58 -10.75 -11.34 13.98
CA ARG A 58 -12.17 -11.59 14.25
C ARG A 58 -12.55 -13.05 14.03
N TYR A 59 -11.94 -13.72 13.06
CA TYR A 59 -12.12 -15.15 12.83
C TYR A 59 -11.66 -15.97 14.04
N VAL A 60 -10.42 -15.74 14.51
CA VAL A 60 -9.86 -16.42 15.69
C VAL A 60 -10.71 -16.13 16.93
N GLU A 61 -11.09 -14.87 17.16
CA GLU A 61 -11.92 -14.51 18.33
C GLU A 61 -13.28 -15.22 18.32
N ARG A 62 -13.96 -15.30 17.17
CA ARG A 62 -15.29 -15.95 17.08
C ARG A 62 -15.24 -17.48 17.25
N ARG A 63 -14.09 -18.09 16.94
CA ARG A 63 -13.92 -19.55 16.96
C ARG A 63 -13.11 -20.02 18.17
N ARG A 64 -12.71 -19.09 19.04
CA ARG A 64 -12.09 -19.37 20.33
C ARG A 64 -12.99 -20.31 21.14
N ALA A 65 -12.49 -21.49 21.45
CA ALA A 65 -13.22 -22.48 22.24
C ALA A 65 -12.57 -22.69 23.61
N GLU A 66 -11.25 -22.59 23.68
CA GLU A 66 -10.48 -22.96 24.87
C GLU A 66 -9.65 -21.78 25.42
N PRO A 67 -9.27 -21.81 26.71
CA PRO A 67 -8.33 -20.84 27.28
C PRO A 67 -6.97 -20.81 26.57
N ALA A 68 -6.51 -21.94 26.04
CA ALA A 68 -5.25 -22.03 25.28
C ALA A 68 -5.24 -21.17 24.00
N ASP A 69 -6.42 -20.86 23.45
CA ASP A 69 -6.56 -19.99 22.28
C ASP A 69 -6.38 -18.50 22.62
N GLU A 70 -6.30 -18.14 23.91
CA GLU A 70 -6.18 -16.73 24.35
C GLU A 70 -4.93 -16.06 23.81
N GLU A 71 -3.80 -16.76 23.85
CA GLU A 71 -2.53 -16.21 23.36
C GLU A 71 -2.59 -16.00 21.84
N VAL A 72 -3.22 -16.92 21.11
CA VAL A 72 -3.39 -16.84 19.65
C VAL A 72 -4.30 -15.68 19.29
N ALA A 73 -5.43 -15.53 19.97
CA ALA A 73 -6.37 -14.43 19.80
C ALA A 73 -5.71 -13.07 20.11
N TRP A 74 -4.99 -12.97 21.23
CA TRP A 74 -4.29 -11.75 21.61
C TRP A 74 -3.22 -11.35 20.58
N LYS A 75 -2.41 -12.30 20.09
CA LYS A 75 -1.39 -12.04 19.07
C LYS A 75 -2.02 -11.62 17.74
N ALA A 76 -3.14 -12.23 17.33
CA ALA A 76 -3.86 -11.86 16.13
C ALA A 76 -4.42 -10.43 16.23
N ALA A 77 -5.03 -10.09 17.37
CA ALA A 77 -5.56 -8.75 17.64
C ALA A 77 -4.47 -7.68 17.70
N HIS A 78 -3.33 -8.01 18.32
CA HIS A 78 -2.17 -7.11 18.34
C HIS A 78 -1.63 -6.85 16.93
N ALA A 79 -1.46 -7.91 16.12
CA ALA A 79 -1.02 -7.76 14.73
C ALA A 79 -2.00 -6.91 13.91
N ALA A 80 -3.31 -7.08 14.10
CA ALA A 80 -4.32 -6.25 13.46
C ALA A 80 -4.20 -4.76 13.85
N ARG A 81 -3.95 -4.46 15.14
CA ARG A 81 -3.73 -3.09 15.61
C ARG A 81 -2.49 -2.44 14.98
N VAL A 82 -1.36 -3.15 14.94
CA VAL A 82 -0.13 -2.64 14.33
C VAL A 82 -0.33 -2.38 12.83
N SER A 83 -1.06 -3.27 12.14
CA SER A 83 -1.39 -3.06 10.72
C SER A 83 -2.26 -1.82 10.50
N ALA A 84 -3.25 -1.59 11.36
CA ALA A 84 -4.11 -0.40 11.29
C ALA A 84 -3.33 0.89 11.58
N GLN A 85 -2.40 0.86 12.54
CA GLN A 85 -1.51 1.99 12.83
C GLN A 85 -0.65 2.36 11.62
N ALA A 86 -0.13 1.38 10.87
CA ALA A 86 0.64 1.66 9.66
C ALA A 86 -0.19 2.36 8.57
N VAL A 87 -1.47 2.00 8.42
CA VAL A 87 -2.41 2.69 7.51
C VAL A 87 -2.65 4.13 7.97
N ALA A 88 -2.87 4.31 9.27
CA ALA A 88 -3.17 5.60 9.83
C ALA A 88 -1.95 6.56 9.77
N VAL A 89 -0.71 6.06 9.89
CA VAL A 89 0.50 6.85 9.64
C VAL A 89 0.57 7.31 8.18
N LEU A 90 0.25 6.42 7.23
CA LEU A 90 0.22 6.76 5.80
C LEU A 90 -0.79 7.88 5.52
N SER A 91 -2.01 7.81 6.07
CA SER A 91 -3.05 8.80 5.79
C SER A 91 -2.74 10.19 6.32
N GLU A 92 -1.99 10.30 7.42
CA GLU A 92 -1.68 11.56 8.09
C GLU A 92 -0.36 12.20 7.62
N SER A 93 0.53 11.41 7.00
CA SER A 93 1.84 11.89 6.55
C SER A 93 1.75 12.55 5.18
N ASP A 94 2.62 13.51 4.91
CA ASP A 94 2.78 14.10 3.58
C ASP A 94 3.10 13.03 2.52
N PRO A 95 2.62 13.18 1.27
CA PRO A 95 2.96 12.27 0.17
C PRO A 95 4.45 12.09 -0.03
N ALA A 96 4.94 10.87 0.19
CA ALA A 96 6.33 10.51 0.01
C ALA A 96 6.43 9.01 -0.36
N PRO A 97 6.68 8.66 -1.63
CA PRO A 97 6.59 7.28 -2.12
C PRO A 97 7.39 6.26 -1.28
N ALA A 98 8.58 6.64 -0.81
CA ALA A 98 9.40 5.78 0.03
C ALA A 98 8.78 5.55 1.42
N ALA A 99 8.17 6.57 2.03
CA ALA A 99 7.50 6.45 3.31
C ALA A 99 6.17 5.69 3.17
N ASP A 100 5.40 5.99 2.13
CA ASP A 100 4.13 5.33 1.80
C ASP A 100 4.36 3.82 1.58
N SER A 101 5.39 3.47 0.80
CA SER A 101 5.76 2.07 0.55
C SER A 101 6.22 1.33 1.82
N ARG A 102 6.95 2.00 2.72
CA ARG A 102 7.31 1.43 4.04
C ARG A 102 6.09 1.18 4.91
N CYS A 103 5.11 2.09 4.90
CA CYS A 103 3.86 1.90 5.62
C CYS A 103 3.08 0.70 5.07
N ALA A 104 2.97 0.57 3.75
CA ALA A 104 2.35 -0.59 3.10
C ALA A 104 3.07 -1.91 3.45
N ARG A 105 4.41 -1.91 3.46
CA ARG A 105 5.22 -3.05 3.90
C ARG A 105 4.94 -3.43 5.35
N ASN A 106 4.91 -2.45 6.26
CA ASN A 106 4.69 -2.70 7.68
C ASN A 106 3.28 -3.27 7.92
N ALA A 107 2.25 -2.74 7.25
CA ALA A 107 0.90 -3.31 7.27
C ALA A 107 0.89 -4.77 6.78
N SER A 108 1.54 -5.05 5.65
CA SER A 108 1.62 -6.41 5.09
C SER A 108 2.37 -7.40 6.01
N ALA A 109 3.45 -6.97 6.65
CA ALA A 109 4.19 -7.79 7.62
C ALA A 109 3.34 -8.15 8.85
N SER A 110 2.59 -7.18 9.39
CA SER A 110 1.64 -7.42 10.48
C SER A 110 0.49 -8.32 10.05
N ALA A 111 -0.05 -8.16 8.84
CA ALA A 111 -1.06 -9.05 8.29
C ALA A 111 -0.56 -10.50 8.13
N ALA A 112 0.71 -10.69 7.76
CA ALA A 112 1.32 -12.01 7.74
C ALA A 112 1.49 -12.62 9.14
N GLN A 113 1.73 -11.80 10.18
CA GLN A 113 1.71 -12.27 11.56
C GLN A 113 0.31 -12.71 12.00
N ALA A 114 -0.73 -11.95 11.67
CA ALA A 114 -2.11 -12.36 11.92
C ALA A 114 -2.42 -13.69 11.22
N ALA A 115 -2.05 -13.84 9.94
CA ALA A 115 -2.23 -15.08 9.18
C ALA A 115 -1.51 -16.29 9.80
N ARG A 116 -0.33 -16.11 10.41
CA ARG A 116 0.33 -17.18 11.19
C ARG A 116 -0.53 -17.62 12.37
N MET A 117 -1.19 -16.68 13.06
CA MET A 117 -2.10 -17.00 14.17
C MET A 117 -3.37 -17.71 13.68
N GLY A 118 -3.93 -17.27 12.55
CA GLY A 118 -5.03 -17.99 11.89
C GLY A 118 -4.66 -19.43 11.56
N ARG A 119 -3.45 -19.66 11.03
CA ARG A 119 -2.94 -21.01 10.76
C ARG A 119 -2.78 -21.87 12.02
N THR A 120 -2.19 -21.29 13.07
CA THR A 120 -2.06 -21.97 14.36
C THR A 120 -3.42 -22.34 14.93
N HIS A 121 -4.41 -21.45 14.85
CA HIS A 121 -5.77 -21.71 15.32
C HIS A 121 -6.48 -22.82 14.53
N ASP A 122 -6.29 -22.87 13.22
CA ASP A 122 -6.90 -23.89 12.34
C ASP A 122 -6.13 -25.22 12.28
N GLY A 123 -5.10 -25.39 13.10
CA GLY A 123 -4.35 -26.65 13.20
C GLY A 123 -3.66 -27.08 11.90
N ASP A 124 -3.13 -26.12 11.13
CA ASP A 124 -2.42 -26.36 9.87
C ASP A 124 -3.25 -27.04 8.76
N SER A 125 -4.57 -26.80 8.70
CA SER A 125 -5.36 -27.20 7.52
C SER A 125 -4.76 -26.67 6.21
N GLU A 126 -4.94 -27.40 5.09
CA GLU A 126 -4.35 -27.02 3.80
C GLU A 126 -4.69 -25.58 3.38
N ALA A 127 -5.96 -25.18 3.58
CA ALA A 127 -6.43 -23.83 3.28
C ALA A 127 -5.75 -22.78 4.18
N ALA A 128 -5.58 -23.06 5.47
CA ALA A 128 -4.91 -22.18 6.42
C ALA A 128 -3.40 -22.04 6.13
N VAL A 129 -2.74 -23.14 5.75
CA VAL A 129 -1.34 -23.15 5.30
C VAL A 129 -1.18 -22.32 4.03
N ALA A 130 -2.06 -22.50 3.03
CA ALA A 130 -2.05 -21.74 1.78
C ALA A 130 -2.26 -20.25 2.02
N ALA A 131 -3.23 -19.87 2.86
CA ALA A 131 -3.50 -18.48 3.23
C ALA A 131 -2.31 -17.83 3.96
N CYS A 132 -1.70 -18.54 4.91
CA CYS A 132 -0.49 -18.07 5.58
C CYS A 132 0.68 -17.90 4.61
N ARG A 133 0.88 -18.84 3.68
CA ARG A 133 1.94 -18.76 2.67
C ARG A 133 1.74 -17.56 1.75
N ALA A 134 0.52 -17.36 1.23
CA ALA A 134 0.20 -16.22 0.38
C ALA A 134 0.40 -14.89 1.12
N ALA A 135 0.03 -14.80 2.40
CA ALA A 135 0.29 -13.64 3.24
C ALA A 135 1.79 -13.33 3.42
N LEU A 136 2.62 -14.36 3.57
CA LEU A 136 4.08 -14.20 3.64
C LEU A 136 4.65 -13.71 2.31
N THR A 137 4.18 -14.25 1.19
CA THR A 137 4.57 -13.79 -0.16
C THR A 137 4.20 -12.32 -0.38
N ALA A 138 3.00 -11.90 0.01
CA ALA A 138 2.60 -10.49 -0.04
C ALA A 138 3.52 -9.59 0.79
N SER A 139 3.88 -10.02 2.00
CA SER A 139 4.82 -9.28 2.86
C SER A 139 6.22 -9.16 2.24
N GLN A 140 6.71 -10.22 1.60
CA GLN A 140 8.01 -10.23 0.91
C GLN A 140 8.00 -9.33 -0.33
N ALA A 141 6.95 -9.39 -1.14
CA ALA A 141 6.80 -8.52 -2.31
C ALA A 141 6.72 -7.03 -1.92
N ALA A 142 5.95 -6.70 -0.89
CA ALA A 142 5.91 -5.35 -0.34
C ALA A 142 7.27 -4.89 0.22
N ALA A 143 8.05 -5.80 0.82
CA ALA A 143 9.40 -5.49 1.28
C ALA A 143 10.38 -5.22 0.13
N ALA A 144 10.24 -5.96 -0.99
CA ALA A 144 11.03 -5.71 -2.19
C ALA A 144 10.72 -4.34 -2.79
N ALA A 145 9.43 -3.98 -2.91
CA ALA A 145 9.00 -2.66 -3.40
C ALA A 145 9.48 -1.49 -2.52
N ALA A 146 9.59 -1.70 -1.20
CA ALA A 146 10.01 -0.68 -0.24
C ALA A 146 11.54 -0.61 -0.02
N LYS A 147 12.34 -1.40 -0.74
CA LYS A 147 13.80 -1.46 -0.57
C LYS A 147 14.44 -0.11 -0.91
N ALA A 148 15.55 0.21 -0.23
CA ALA A 148 16.23 1.50 -0.34
C ALA A 148 16.64 1.90 -1.77
N GLY A 149 16.90 0.94 -2.68
CA GLY A 149 17.23 1.24 -4.07
C GLY A 149 16.03 1.62 -4.95
N GLU A 150 14.82 1.23 -4.55
CA GLU A 150 13.61 1.35 -5.37
C GLU A 150 12.68 2.46 -4.86
N LEU A 151 12.81 2.82 -3.58
CA LEU A 151 12.13 3.93 -2.91
C LEU A 151 10.60 3.94 -3.12
N GLY A 152 9.99 2.77 -3.34
CA GLY A 152 8.55 2.66 -3.60
C GLY A 152 8.09 3.15 -4.98
N ALA A 153 9.01 3.47 -5.89
CA ALA A 153 8.70 4.04 -7.20
C ALA A 153 8.79 3.03 -8.35
N ASN A 154 9.37 1.84 -8.14
CA ASN A 154 9.51 0.83 -9.19
C ASN A 154 8.14 0.22 -9.56
N PRO A 155 7.65 0.41 -10.80
CA PRO A 155 6.32 -0.03 -11.20
C PRO A 155 6.16 -1.56 -11.23
N ALA A 156 7.19 -2.30 -11.65
CA ALA A 156 7.13 -3.75 -11.73
C ALA A 156 7.07 -4.40 -10.33
N LEU A 157 7.85 -3.87 -9.38
CA LEU A 157 7.81 -4.34 -8.00
C LEU A 157 6.50 -3.98 -7.29
N ASN A 158 5.94 -2.80 -7.59
CA ASN A 158 4.64 -2.39 -7.08
C ASN A 158 3.51 -3.29 -7.63
N ALA A 159 3.50 -3.58 -8.94
CA ALA A 159 2.54 -4.51 -9.54
C ALA A 159 2.64 -5.92 -8.93
N ALA A 160 3.85 -6.45 -8.76
CA ALA A 160 4.06 -7.75 -8.12
C ALA A 160 3.57 -7.76 -6.65
N ALA A 161 3.73 -6.66 -5.92
CA ALA A 161 3.20 -6.52 -4.56
C ALA A 161 1.67 -6.46 -4.53
N ASP A 162 1.04 -5.83 -5.52
CA ASP A 162 -0.42 -5.77 -5.67
C ASP A 162 -1.01 -7.13 -6.02
N GLU A 163 -0.41 -7.85 -6.97
CA GLU A 163 -0.79 -9.23 -7.32
C GLU A 163 -0.65 -10.19 -6.13
N ALA A 164 0.45 -10.09 -5.40
CA ALA A 164 0.68 -10.92 -4.22
C ALA A 164 -0.33 -10.62 -3.09
N GLU A 165 -0.71 -9.34 -2.89
CA GLU A 165 -1.75 -8.98 -1.93
C GLU A 165 -3.13 -9.49 -2.38
N ALA A 166 -3.47 -9.40 -3.67
CA ALA A 166 -4.71 -9.97 -4.21
C ALA A 166 -4.78 -11.50 -4.00
N ALA A 167 -3.67 -12.21 -4.25
CA ALA A 167 -3.57 -13.64 -3.97
C ALA A 167 -3.71 -13.97 -2.48
N ALA A 168 -3.15 -13.13 -1.59
CA ALA A 168 -3.30 -13.29 -0.15
C ALA A 168 -4.74 -13.08 0.33
N VAL A 169 -5.47 -12.12 -0.25
CA VAL A 169 -6.91 -11.93 0.01
C VAL A 169 -7.71 -13.15 -0.47
N ALA A 170 -7.48 -13.60 -1.70
CA ALA A 170 -8.18 -14.76 -2.26
C ALA A 170 -7.96 -16.02 -1.40
N ALA A 171 -6.72 -16.26 -0.95
CA ALA A 171 -6.41 -17.40 -0.09
C ALA A 171 -7.04 -17.27 1.31
N ALA A 172 -7.08 -16.06 1.89
CA ALA A 172 -7.76 -15.82 3.17
C ALA A 172 -9.28 -16.00 3.08
N VAL A 173 -9.89 -15.66 1.94
CA VAL A 173 -11.30 -15.97 1.64
C VAL A 173 -11.50 -17.49 1.53
N ALA A 174 -10.63 -18.19 0.79
CA ALA A 174 -10.71 -19.64 0.64
C ALA A 174 -10.55 -20.39 1.98
N ALA A 175 -9.75 -19.85 2.91
CA ALA A 175 -9.63 -20.35 4.28
C ALA A 175 -10.82 -19.99 5.20
N GLY A 176 -11.78 -19.20 4.72
CA GLY A 176 -12.94 -18.77 5.49
C GLY A 176 -12.64 -17.68 6.54
N TRP A 177 -11.44 -17.10 6.53
CA TRP A 177 -11.05 -16.02 7.45
C TRP A 177 -11.69 -14.69 7.07
N MET A 178 -11.89 -14.48 5.77
CA MET A 178 -12.48 -13.27 5.20
C MET A 178 -13.77 -13.58 4.45
N ARG A 179 -14.73 -12.65 4.46
CA ARG A 179 -15.89 -12.69 3.57
C ARG A 179 -15.67 -11.73 2.40
N PRO A 180 -15.96 -12.13 1.15
CA PRO A 180 -15.92 -11.22 0.01
C PRO A 180 -16.85 -10.03 0.21
N GLY A 181 -16.34 -8.81 0.01
CA GLY A 181 -17.15 -7.58 0.08
C GLY A 181 -17.55 -7.13 1.49
N GLU A 182 -17.11 -7.81 2.55
CA GLU A 182 -17.28 -7.31 3.92
C GLU A 182 -16.20 -6.27 4.22
N ASP A 183 -16.62 -5.07 4.63
CA ASP A 183 -15.68 -4.08 5.17
C ASP A 183 -14.97 -4.67 6.38
N ALA A 184 -13.65 -4.52 6.41
CA ALA A 184 -12.90 -5.05 7.52
C ALA A 184 -13.31 -4.41 8.84
N PRO A 185 -13.36 -5.20 9.93
CA PRO A 185 -13.72 -4.66 11.22
C PRO A 185 -12.73 -3.54 11.58
N GLN A 186 -13.28 -2.40 11.99
CA GLN A 186 -12.49 -1.26 12.45
C GLN A 186 -11.69 -1.70 13.68
N VAL A 187 -10.37 -1.61 13.60
CA VAL A 187 -9.48 -1.96 14.70
C VAL A 187 -9.06 -0.67 15.40
N PRO A 188 -9.38 -0.50 16.70
CA PRO A 188 -8.94 0.66 17.45
C PRO A 188 -7.40 0.73 17.46
N THR A 189 -6.84 1.83 16.95
CA THR A 189 -5.39 2.04 16.90
C THR A 189 -4.79 2.50 18.23
N GLY A 190 -5.64 2.77 19.25
CA GLY A 190 -5.26 3.43 20.49
C GLY A 190 -5.03 4.93 20.31
N MET A 191 -4.87 5.66 21.42
CA MET A 191 -4.52 7.09 21.41
C MET A 191 -3.05 7.24 21.04
N ARG A 192 -2.72 8.16 20.13
CA ARG A 192 -1.33 8.35 19.71
C ARG A 192 -0.54 9.13 20.75
N SER A 193 0.78 8.95 20.76
CA SER A 193 1.68 9.70 21.64
C SER A 193 1.56 11.22 21.43
N THR A 194 1.36 11.68 20.20
CA THR A 194 1.14 13.10 19.90
C THR A 194 -0.18 13.63 20.44
N GLU A 195 -1.25 12.85 20.35
CA GLU A 195 -2.56 13.19 20.95
C GLU A 195 -2.50 13.19 22.48
N LEU A 196 -1.83 12.20 23.08
CA LEU A 196 -1.54 12.15 24.52
C LEU A 196 -0.72 13.37 24.96
N MET A 197 0.31 13.73 24.21
CA MET A 197 1.10 14.93 24.48
C MET A 197 0.24 16.18 24.34
N HIS A 198 -0.62 16.31 23.33
CA HIS A 198 -1.54 17.44 23.23
C HIS A 198 -2.53 17.52 24.40
N MET A 199 -3.01 16.39 24.92
CA MET A 199 -3.88 16.36 26.10
C MET A 199 -3.15 16.66 27.41
N LEU A 200 -1.86 16.32 27.52
CA LEU A 200 -1.05 16.59 28.72
C LEU A 200 -0.50 18.02 28.79
N HIS A 201 -0.63 18.80 27.71
CA HIS A 201 -0.26 20.22 27.64
C HIS A 201 -1.47 21.18 27.64
N LEU A 202 -2.65 20.68 28.03
CA LEU A 202 -3.86 21.47 28.36
C LEU A 202 -4.06 21.49 29.87
#